data_AF-A0A7C1IIZ5-F1
#
_entry.id   AF-A0A7C1IIZ5-F1
#
_cell.length_a   1.000
_cell.length_b   1.000
_cell.length_c   1.000
_cell.angle_alpha   90.00
_cell.angle_beta   90.00
_cell.angle_gamma   90.00
#
_symmetry.space_group_name_H-M   'P 1'
#
loop_
_entity.id
_entity.type
_entity.pdbx_description
1 polymer ?
#
loop_
_entity_poly.entity_id
_entity_poly.type
_entity_poly.pdbx_seq_one_letter_code
_entity_poly.pdbx_strand_id
1 'polypeptide(L)'
;MTPTKLPPSKVTRGSNGHHNNGHNEPNRPEGPPPDWPKRRTSVWPLLLDFGLVLAGFGLIILRPLAGEWPGNIAIAVGVVLFGVALMGWVREARQEYKQLKD
;
A
#
# COMPACT_ATOMS: atom_id res chain seq x y z
N MET A 1 -23.23 -39.64 35.25
CA MET A 1 -22.81 -38.28 34.89
C MET A 1 -22.02 -38.37 33.57
N THR A 2 -22.56 -37.82 32.48
CA THR A 2 -21.82 -37.46 31.24
C THR A 2 -20.93 -36.22 31.51
N PRO A 3 -19.97 -35.78 30.64
CA PRO A 3 -19.90 -35.96 29.17
C PRO A 3 -18.48 -36.31 28.60
N THR A 4 -18.36 -37.09 27.52
CA THR A 4 -18.26 -36.68 26.09
C THR A 4 -17.53 -35.35 25.83
N LYS A 5 -16.29 -35.41 25.31
CA LYS A 5 -15.64 -34.28 24.62
C LYS A 5 -15.33 -34.70 23.17
N LEU A 6 -16.19 -34.22 22.28
CA LEU A 6 -16.13 -34.39 20.82
C LEU A 6 -14.89 -33.70 20.21
N PRO A 7 -14.41 -34.14 19.02
CA PRO A 7 -13.28 -33.53 18.32
C PRO A 7 -13.57 -32.07 17.91
N PRO A 8 -12.54 -31.24 17.67
CA PRO A 8 -12.76 -29.86 17.23
C PRO A 8 -13.49 -29.83 15.89
N SER A 9 -14.67 -29.22 15.91
CA SER A 9 -15.45 -28.90 14.74
C SER A 9 -14.65 -27.96 13.83
N LYS A 10 -14.43 -28.36 12.58
CA LYS A 10 -14.13 -27.41 11.50
C LYS A 10 -15.37 -26.53 11.35
N VAL A 11 -15.32 -25.34 11.96
CA VAL A 11 -16.29 -24.28 11.71
C VAL A 11 -16.03 -23.76 10.30
N THR A 12 -16.69 -24.39 9.33
CA THR A 12 -16.96 -23.77 8.04
C THR A 12 -18.09 -22.77 8.29
N ARG A 13 -17.77 -21.48 8.32
CA ARG A 13 -18.77 -20.42 8.32
C ARG A 13 -18.52 -19.56 7.09
N GLY A 14 -19.30 -19.86 6.05
CA GLY A 14 -19.38 -19.03 4.86
C GLY A 14 -20.25 -17.79 5.06
N SER A 15 -20.18 -16.96 4.02
CA SER A 15 -21.13 -15.92 3.61
C SER A 15 -21.11 -14.59 4.37
N ASN A 16 -20.77 -13.51 3.65
CA ASN A 16 -21.77 -12.52 3.25
C ASN A 16 -21.24 -11.49 2.24
N GLY A 17 -21.99 -11.28 1.15
CA GLY A 17 -22.09 -9.96 0.52
C GLY A 17 -21.75 -9.84 -0.97
N HIS A 18 -22.43 -10.60 -1.84
CA HIS A 18 -22.60 -10.23 -3.25
C HIS A 18 -23.49 -8.99 -3.37
N HIS A 19 -23.08 -7.98 -4.15
CA HIS A 19 -23.99 -7.08 -4.89
C HIS A 19 -23.42 -6.79 -6.29
N ASN A 20 -24.11 -7.36 -7.27
CA ASN A 20 -24.28 -7.05 -8.70
C ASN A 20 -23.33 -6.05 -9.40
N ASN A 21 -22.81 -6.46 -10.57
CA ASN A 21 -23.36 -5.96 -11.84
C ASN A 21 -22.94 -6.83 -13.04
N GLY A 22 -23.85 -6.89 -14.01
CA GLY A 22 -23.97 -7.93 -15.03
C GLY A 22 -22.81 -8.09 -16.00
N HIS A 23 -22.74 -9.28 -16.58
CA HIS A 23 -22.96 -9.51 -18.01
C HIS A 23 -23.01 -11.02 -18.26
N ASN A 24 -24.11 -11.49 -18.87
CA ASN A 24 -24.20 -12.84 -19.40
C ASN A 24 -23.27 -12.95 -20.63
N GLU A 25 -22.05 -13.43 -20.44
CA GLU A 25 -21.23 -13.97 -21.54
C GLU A 25 -21.37 -15.51 -21.57
N PRO A 26 -21.84 -16.11 -22.68
CA PRO A 26 -21.88 -17.56 -22.82
C PRO A 26 -20.49 -18.09 -23.20
N ASN A 27 -20.00 -19.08 -22.45
CA ASN A 27 -18.88 -19.96 -22.79
C ASN A 27 -17.52 -19.30 -23.06
N ARG A 28 -16.84 -18.85 -21.99
CA ARG A 28 -15.37 -18.80 -21.99
C ARG A 28 -14.85 -20.08 -21.32
N PRO A 29 -13.87 -20.80 -21.91
CA PRO A 29 -13.15 -21.83 -21.19
C PRO A 29 -12.57 -21.20 -19.92
N GLU A 30 -12.97 -21.71 -18.75
CA GLU A 30 -12.39 -21.37 -17.46
C GLU A 30 -10.94 -21.90 -17.41
N GLY A 31 -10.04 -21.25 -18.14
CA GLY A 31 -8.63 -21.32 -17.84
C GLY A 31 -8.39 -20.69 -16.46
N PRO A 32 -7.38 -21.13 -15.70
CA PRO A 32 -6.99 -20.45 -14.48
C PRO A 32 -6.85 -18.95 -14.78
N PRO A 33 -7.31 -18.06 -13.88
CA PRO A 33 -7.20 -16.62 -14.08
C PRO A 33 -5.76 -16.30 -14.48
N PRO A 34 -5.52 -15.37 -15.43
CA PRO A 34 -4.18 -14.99 -15.78
C PRO A 34 -3.45 -14.63 -14.48
N ASP A 35 -2.29 -15.25 -14.26
CA ASP A 35 -1.40 -14.92 -13.15
C ASP A 35 -0.85 -13.52 -13.40
N TRP A 36 -1.71 -12.50 -13.25
CA TRP A 36 -1.28 -11.12 -13.21
C TRP A 36 -0.30 -11.04 -12.04
N PRO A 37 0.95 -10.61 -12.28
CA PRO A 37 1.88 -10.46 -11.18
C PRO A 37 1.21 -9.55 -10.15
N LYS A 38 0.95 -10.09 -8.96
CA LYS A 38 0.38 -9.33 -7.85
C LYS A 38 1.26 -8.10 -7.70
N ARG A 39 0.75 -6.92 -8.10
CA ARG A 39 1.42 -5.64 -7.87
C ARG A 39 1.72 -5.60 -6.39
N ARG A 40 3.00 -5.66 -6.03
CA ARG A 40 3.42 -5.43 -4.66
C ARG A 40 3.04 -3.98 -4.35
N THR A 41 2.29 -3.78 -3.28
CA THR A 41 1.90 -2.45 -2.82
C THR A 41 3.17 -1.75 -2.32
N SER A 42 3.86 -1.04 -3.20
CA SER A 42 5.02 -0.23 -2.83
C SER A 42 4.56 0.95 -1.98
N VAL A 43 5.10 1.06 -0.77
CA VAL A 43 4.78 2.14 0.18
C VAL A 43 5.62 3.40 -0.12
N TRP A 44 6.70 3.28 -0.91
CA TRP A 44 7.61 4.39 -1.15
C TRP A 44 7.01 5.59 -1.89
N PRO A 45 6.17 5.42 -2.93
CA PRO A 45 5.51 6.56 -3.57
C PRO A 45 4.66 7.37 -2.59
N LEU A 46 3.94 6.69 -1.70
CA LEU A 46 3.14 7.35 -0.65
C LEU A 46 4.03 8.14 0.33
N LEU A 47 5.15 7.54 0.74
CA LEU A 47 6.10 8.19 1.65
C LEU A 47 6.78 9.41 1.00
N LEU A 48 7.02 9.32 -0.32
CA LEU A 48 7.59 10.39 -1.14
C LEU A 48 6.63 11.57 -1.22
N ASP A 49 5.34 11.31 -1.52
CA ASP A 49 4.30 12.33 -1.50
C ASP A 49 4.14 12.96 -0.12
N PHE A 50 4.16 12.14 0.95
CA PHE A 50 4.08 12.64 2.32
C PHE A 50 5.24 13.57 2.68
N GLY A 51 6.47 13.23 2.29
CA GLY A 51 7.64 14.09 2.49
C GLY A 51 7.52 15.43 1.77
N LEU A 52 7.01 15.41 0.52
CA LEU A 52 6.78 16.63 -0.26
C LEU A 52 5.68 17.50 0.36
N VAL A 53 4.57 16.90 0.77
CA VAL A 53 3.46 17.60 1.45
C VAL A 53 3.93 18.21 2.76
N LEU A 54 4.72 17.49 3.56
CA LEU A 54 5.25 18.01 4.82
C LEU A 54 6.20 19.20 4.59
N ALA A 55 7.06 19.13 3.57
CA ALA A 55 7.93 20.24 3.22
C ALA A 55 7.14 21.47 2.74
N GLY A 56 6.13 21.24 1.90
CA GLY A 56 5.20 22.29 1.45
C GLY A 56 4.42 22.90 2.61
N PHE A 57 3.94 22.08 3.55
CA PHE A 57 3.26 22.52 4.78
C PHE A 57 4.18 23.37 5.67
N GLY A 58 5.44 22.94 5.81
CA GLY A 58 6.49 23.70 6.50
C GLY A 58 6.69 25.10 5.92
N LEU A 59 6.72 25.19 4.60
CA LEU A 59 6.96 26.44 3.87
C LEU A 59 5.75 27.37 3.81
N ILE A 60 4.57 26.84 3.48
CA ILE A 60 3.36 27.62 3.18
C ILE A 60 2.60 27.96 4.46
N ILE A 61 2.61 27.08 5.46
CA ILE A 61 1.77 27.19 6.66
C ILE A 61 2.61 27.47 7.90
N LEU A 62 3.55 26.59 8.27
CA LEU A 62 4.29 26.76 9.53
C LEU A 62 5.17 28.01 9.54
N ARG A 63 5.90 28.29 8.44
CA ARG A 63 6.78 29.45 8.37
C ARG A 63 6.04 30.78 8.61
N PRO A 64 4.88 31.07 7.97
CA PRO A 64 4.13 32.29 8.25
C PRO A 64 3.33 32.27 9.55
N LEU A 65 2.82 31.12 10.01
CA LEU A 65 1.94 31.06 11.20
C LEU A 65 2.69 30.87 12.52
N ALA A 66 3.73 30.03 12.53
CA ALA A 66 4.49 29.65 13.73
C ALA A 66 5.90 30.23 13.75
N GLY A 67 6.32 30.91 12.67
CA GLY A 67 7.63 31.52 12.53
C GLY A 67 8.65 30.64 11.80
N GLU A 68 9.82 31.23 11.51
CA GLU A 68 10.81 30.60 10.65
C GLU A 68 11.41 29.32 11.21
N TRP A 69 11.63 29.26 12.53
CA TRP A 69 12.26 28.12 13.17
C TRP A 69 11.45 26.82 13.03
N PRO A 70 10.17 26.75 13.44
CA PRO A 70 9.34 25.55 13.25
C PRO A 70 9.06 25.25 11.77
N GLY A 71 8.93 26.28 10.91
CA GLY A 71 8.79 26.08 9.47
C GLY A 71 10.00 25.39 8.84
N ASN A 72 11.21 25.86 9.16
CA ASN A 72 12.45 25.27 8.66
C ASN A 72 12.67 23.84 9.14
N ILE A 73 12.28 23.51 10.38
CA ILE A 73 12.32 22.13 10.89
C ILE A 73 11.40 21.23 10.08
N ALA A 74 10.15 21.64 9.87
CA ALA A 74 9.20 20.84 9.08
C ALA A 74 9.67 20.64 7.64
N ILE A 75 10.25 21.68 7.02
CA ILE A 75 10.88 21.58 5.70
C ILE A 75 12.02 20.55 5.72
N ALA A 76 12.95 20.66 6.67
CA ALA A 76 14.08 19.74 6.77
C ALA A 76 13.63 18.28 6.94
N VAL A 77 12.66 18.04 7.81
CA VAL A 77 12.10 16.69 8.02
C VAL A 77 11.42 16.18 6.75
N GLY A 78 10.62 17.00 6.07
CA GLY A 78 9.97 16.64 4.81
C GLY A 78 10.97 16.29 3.70
N VAL A 79 12.05 17.07 3.56
CA VAL A 79 13.12 16.82 2.57
C VAL A 79 13.87 15.52 2.88
N VAL A 80 14.18 15.25 4.15
CA VAL A 80 14.83 13.99 4.55
C VAL A 80 13.92 12.79 4.26
N LEU A 81 12.63 12.88 4.60
CA LEU A 81 11.64 11.85 4.29
C LEU A 81 11.55 11.59 2.78
N PHE A 82 11.46 12.66 1.99
CA PHE A 82 11.43 12.57 0.53
C PHE A 82 12.68 11.87 -0.02
N GLY A 83 13.87 12.24 0.47
CA GLY A 83 15.13 11.63 0.03
C GLY A 83 15.23 10.14 0.36
N VAL A 84 14.85 9.75 1.58
CA VAL A 84 14.82 8.33 2.00
C VAL A 84 13.80 7.55 1.18
N ALA A 85 12.61 8.11 0.96
CA ALA A 85 11.56 7.49 0.19
C ALA A 85 11.98 7.26 -1.27
N LEU A 86 12.57 8.28 -1.89
CA LEU A 86 13.09 8.19 -3.26
C LEU A 86 14.18 7.12 -3.38
N MET A 87 15.11 7.07 -2.41
CA MET A 87 16.18 6.06 -2.39
C MET A 87 15.61 4.65 -2.23
N GLY A 88 14.62 4.46 -1.36
CA GLY A 88 13.90 3.20 -1.19
C GLY A 88 13.16 2.77 -2.45
N TRP A 89 12.46 3.71 -3.09
CA TRP A 89 11.71 3.45 -4.33
C TRP A 89 12.63 3.03 -5.48
N VAL A 90 13.74 3.74 -5.67
CA VAL A 90 14.74 3.40 -6.70
C VAL A 90 15.36 2.03 -6.43
N ARG A 91 15.59 1.68 -5.16
CA ARG A 91 16.15 0.38 -4.80
C ARG A 91 15.16 -0.76 -5.06
N GLU A 92 13.87 -0.56 -4.79
CA GLU A 92 12.81 -1.52 -5.13
C GLU A 92 12.68 -1.69 -6.65
N ALA A 93 12.64 -0.58 -7.40
CA ALA A 93 12.58 -0.63 -8.87
C ALA A 93 13.77 -1.39 -9.47
N ARG A 94 14.98 -1.24 -8.93
CA ARG A 94 16.15 -2.01 -9.37
C ARG A 94 16.03 -3.50 -9.07
N GLN A 95 15.39 -3.90 -7.97
CA GLN A 95 15.18 -5.31 -7.64
C GLN A 95 14.17 -5.96 -8.58
N GLU A 96 13.08 -5.26 -8.91
CA GLU A 96 12.11 -5.70 -9.91
C GLU A 96 12.74 -5.88 -11.28
N TYR A 97 13.57 -4.92 -11.72
CA TYR A 97 14.30 -5.02 -12.99
C TYR A 97 15.26 -6.22 -13.05
N LYS A 98 15.89 -6.60 -11.93
CA LYS A 98 16.75 -7.79 -11.90
C LYS A 98 15.94 -9.08 -12.03
N GLN A 99 14.78 -9.16 -11.38
CA GLN A 99 13.89 -10.33 -11.45
C GLN A 99 13.29 -10.56 -12.84
N LEU A 100 13.22 -9.52 -13.69
CA LEU A 100 12.75 -9.62 -15.07
C LEU A 100 13.85 -10.00 -16.07
N LYS A 101 15.12 -10.00 -15.65
CA LYS A 101 16.28 -10.22 -16.53
C LYS A 101 16.82 -11.64 -16.46
N ASP A 102 16.44 -12.39 -15.43
CA ASP A 102 16.67 -13.84 -15.27
C ASP A 102 15.46 -14.62 -15.79
#